data_AF-A0A7D3XMK7-F1
#
_entry.id   AF-A0A7D3XMK7-F1
#
_cell.length_a   1.000
_cell.length_b   1.000
_cell.length_c   1.000
_cell.angle_alpha   90.00
_cell.angle_beta   90.00
_cell.angle_gamma   90.00
#
_symmetry.space_group_name_H-M   'P 1'
#
loop_
_entity.id
_entity.type
_entity.pdbx_description
1 polymer ?
#
loop_
_entity_poly.entity_id
_entity_poly.type
_entity_poly.pdbx_seq_one_letter_code
_entity_poly.pdbx_strand_id
1 'polypeptide(L)'
;MKKLAVILIATILAANVVSARNDDKKEAKSSNTSSMVKTIKGVVVDKTTGEGLAGASVMVNDKVIYTDFEGNFSVKLSEPKAKIRVGLISYSTTELEINKNLNELKVELDAVE
;
A
#
# COMPACT_ATOMS: atom_id res chain seq x y z
N MET A 1 43.53 4.36 -22.77
CA MET A 1 43.96 3.31 -21.82
C MET A 1 43.30 3.55 -20.46
N LYS A 2 42.18 2.89 -20.18
CA LYS A 2 41.60 2.79 -18.83
C LYS A 2 41.37 1.30 -18.60
N LYS A 3 42.03 0.77 -17.57
CA LYS A 3 42.25 -0.66 -17.36
C LYS A 3 40.92 -1.35 -17.03
N LEU A 4 40.60 -2.38 -17.81
CA LEU A 4 39.58 -3.37 -17.54
C LEU A 4 40.02 -4.19 -16.33
N ALA A 5 39.25 -4.15 -15.25
CA ALA A 5 39.41 -5.08 -14.13
C ALA A 5 38.47 -6.27 -14.37
N VAL A 6 39.06 -7.35 -14.90
CA VAL A 6 38.49 -8.69 -14.91
C VAL A 6 38.77 -9.30 -13.54
N ILE A 7 37.73 -9.70 -12.81
CA ILE A 7 37.86 -10.69 -11.73
C ILE A 7 37.00 -11.88 -12.10
N LEU A 8 37.73 -12.89 -12.55
CA LEU A 8 37.34 -14.27 -12.80
C LEU A 8 37.24 -14.97 -11.43
N ILE A 9 36.04 -15.40 -11.02
CA ILE A 9 35.92 -16.45 -9.99
C ILE A 9 35.09 -17.56 -10.63
N ALA A 10 35.82 -18.59 -11.00
CA ALA A 10 35.33 -19.83 -11.55
C ALA A 10 34.82 -20.75 -10.43
N THR A 11 33.72 -21.46 -10.72
CA THR A 11 33.44 -22.87 -10.35
C THR A 11 33.22 -23.22 -8.86
N ILE A 12 32.32 -24.10 -8.40
CA ILE A 12 31.31 -25.06 -8.90
C ILE A 12 30.49 -25.44 -7.64
N LEU A 13 29.17 -25.66 -7.72
CA LEU A 13 28.57 -26.82 -7.03
C LEU A 13 27.24 -27.26 -7.67
N ALA A 14 27.36 -28.41 -8.34
CA ALA A 14 26.42 -29.53 -8.51
C ALA A 14 24.90 -29.28 -8.58
N ALA A 15 24.37 -29.59 -9.78
CA ALA A 15 23.20 -30.42 -10.05
C ALA A 15 22.10 -30.55 -8.97
N ASN A 16 20.97 -29.87 -9.19
CA ASN A 16 19.69 -30.36 -8.67
C ASN A 16 19.00 -31.17 -9.77
N VAL A 17 18.84 -32.45 -9.45
CA VAL A 17 18.22 -33.52 -10.23
C VAL A 17 16.76 -33.19 -10.56
N VAL A 18 16.39 -33.44 -11.82
CA VAL A 18 15.01 -33.56 -12.30
C VAL A 18 14.32 -34.72 -11.56
N SER A 19 13.17 -34.44 -10.95
CA SER A 19 12.19 -35.46 -10.59
C SER A 19 10.86 -35.14 -11.28
N ALA A 20 10.61 -35.84 -12.38
CA ALA A 20 9.29 -35.94 -12.99
C ALA A 20 8.54 -37.11 -12.34
N ARG A 21 7.44 -36.83 -11.64
CA ARG A 21 6.36 -37.78 -11.34
C ARG A 21 5.04 -37.03 -11.37
N ASN A 22 4.24 -37.30 -12.40
CA ASN A 22 2.82 -36.96 -12.41
C ASN A 22 2.09 -37.95 -11.50
N ASP A 23 1.30 -37.45 -10.55
CA ASP A 23 0.12 -38.12 -10.02
C ASP A 23 -0.73 -37.06 -9.28
N ASP A 24 -1.98 -36.92 -9.72
CA ASP A 24 -2.99 -36.02 -9.19
C ASP A 24 -3.14 -36.15 -7.67
N LYS A 25 -2.76 -35.10 -6.94
CA LYS A 25 -3.18 -34.90 -5.54
C LYS A 25 -3.57 -33.45 -5.31
N LYS A 26 -4.89 -33.28 -5.15
CA LYS A 26 -5.58 -32.12 -4.55
C LYS A 26 -4.64 -31.23 -3.76
N GLU A 27 -4.24 -30.12 -4.36
CA GLU A 27 -3.84 -28.95 -3.59
C GLU A 27 -5.13 -28.43 -2.94
N ALA A 28 -5.32 -28.82 -1.67
CA ALA A 28 -5.94 -27.91 -0.74
C ALA A 28 -5.21 -26.59 -0.94
N LYS A 29 -5.93 -25.58 -1.45
CA LYS A 29 -5.48 -24.20 -1.53
C LYS A 29 -5.19 -23.78 -0.10
N SER A 30 -4.00 -24.12 0.38
CA SER A 30 -3.36 -23.54 1.53
C SER A 30 -3.18 -22.09 1.10
N SER A 31 -4.22 -21.30 1.36
CA SER A 31 -4.12 -19.87 1.37
C SER A 31 -3.12 -19.59 2.48
N ASN A 32 -1.84 -19.59 2.13
CA ASN A 32 -0.84 -18.78 2.78
C ASN A 32 -1.30 -17.33 2.60
N THR A 33 -2.36 -16.96 3.31
CA THR A 33 -2.60 -15.57 3.67
C THR A 33 -1.56 -15.28 4.73
N SER A 34 -0.29 -15.17 4.29
CA SER A 34 0.63 -14.29 4.97
C SER A 34 -0.13 -12.98 5.08
N SER A 35 -0.50 -12.60 6.29
CA SER A 35 -1.20 -11.37 6.60
C SER A 35 -0.24 -10.20 6.37
N MET A 36 0.21 -10.04 5.12
CA MET A 36 1.12 -8.99 4.72
C MET A 36 0.39 -7.68 4.93
N VAL A 37 0.82 -6.94 5.94
CA VAL A 37 0.35 -5.59 6.21
C VAL A 37 0.90 -4.71 5.10
N LYS A 38 0.01 -4.08 4.34
CA LYS A 38 0.42 -3.12 3.31
C LYS A 38 0.39 -1.71 3.87
N THR A 39 1.39 -0.91 3.52
CA THR A 39 1.35 0.54 3.77
C THR A 39 0.81 1.24 2.53
N ILE A 40 -0.21 2.07 2.70
CA ILE A 40 -0.78 2.92 1.66
C ILE A 40 -0.47 4.36 2.06
N LYS A 41 0.18 5.10 1.15
CA LYS A 41 0.42 6.53 1.32
C LYS A 41 -0.74 7.31 0.73
N GLY A 42 -1.02 8.49 1.25
CA GLY A 42 -2.00 9.35 0.63
C GLY A 42 -1.85 10.80 1.00
N VAL A 43 -2.66 11.62 0.34
CA VAL A 43 -2.76 13.05 0.56
C VAL A 43 -4.22 13.45 0.57
N VAL A 44 -4.60 14.34 1.49
CA VAL A 44 -5.92 14.98 1.53
C VAL A 44 -5.74 16.41 1.05
N VAL A 45 -6.53 16.84 0.08
CA VAL A 45 -6.46 18.19 -0.48
C VAL A 45 -7.82 18.87 -0.52
N ASP A 46 -7.81 20.20 -0.52
CA ASP A 46 -8.95 21.01 -0.90
C ASP A 46 -9.24 20.77 -2.38
N LYS A 47 -10.48 20.46 -2.73
CA LYS A 47 -10.84 20.13 -4.11
C LYS A 47 -10.76 21.34 -5.05
N THR A 48 -11.01 22.54 -4.54
CA THR A 48 -11.04 23.77 -5.33
C THR A 48 -9.64 24.33 -5.52
N THR A 49 -8.83 24.40 -4.45
CA THR A 49 -7.49 25.00 -4.51
C THR A 49 -6.39 24.00 -4.81
N GLY A 50 -6.61 22.71 -4.52
CA GLY A 50 -5.59 21.66 -4.60
C GLY A 50 -4.58 21.69 -3.45
N GLU A 51 -4.75 22.57 -2.46
CA GLU A 51 -3.85 22.69 -1.31
C GLU A 51 -3.99 21.51 -0.35
N GLY A 52 -2.87 21.09 0.24
CA GLY A 52 -2.83 20.03 1.24
C GLY A 52 -3.58 20.43 2.52
N LEU A 53 -4.47 19.56 2.99
CA LEU A 53 -5.28 19.81 4.18
C LEU A 53 -4.64 19.20 5.42
N ALA A 54 -4.01 20.04 6.23
CA ALA A 54 -3.41 19.64 7.49
C ALA A 54 -4.45 19.31 8.58
N GLY A 55 -4.18 18.28 9.37
CA GLY A 55 -5.07 17.87 10.48
C GLY A 55 -6.39 17.23 10.04
N ALA A 56 -6.54 16.85 8.76
CA ALA A 56 -7.67 16.06 8.31
C ALA A 56 -7.64 14.69 8.98
N SER A 57 -8.78 14.30 9.55
CA SER A 57 -8.96 12.97 10.15
C SER A 57 -9.10 11.93 9.05
N VAL A 58 -8.35 10.84 9.15
CA VAL A 58 -8.46 9.66 8.29
C VAL A 58 -8.75 8.47 9.20
N MET A 59 -10.01 8.03 9.20
CA MET A 59 -10.46 6.86 9.94
C MET A 59 -10.41 5.63 9.05
N VAL A 60 -9.65 4.61 9.47
CA VAL A 60 -9.58 3.31 8.80
C VAL A 60 -9.87 2.23 9.84
N ASN A 61 -10.94 1.46 9.62
CA ASN A 61 -11.52 0.60 10.66
C ASN A 61 -11.80 1.44 11.92
N ASP A 62 -11.23 1.08 13.07
CA ASP A 62 -11.42 1.79 14.36
C ASP A 62 -10.23 2.68 14.75
N LYS A 63 -9.34 3.00 13.78
CA LYS A 63 -8.15 3.83 14.03
C LYS A 63 -8.26 5.14 13.28
N VAL A 64 -8.06 6.23 14.01
CA VAL A 64 -7.96 7.58 13.45
C VAL A 64 -6.50 7.99 13.42
N ILE A 65 -6.06 8.47 12.26
CA ILE A 65 -4.81 9.21 12.10
C ILE A 65 -5.12 10.60 11.53
N TYR A 66 -4.15 11.50 11.59
CA TYR A 66 -4.29 12.85 11.07
C TYR A 66 -3.22 13.12 10.03
N THR A 67 -3.57 13.93 9.03
CA THR A 67 -2.62 14.40 8.01
C THR A 67 -1.60 15.39 8.60
N ASP A 68 -0.41 15.41 8.01
CA ASP A 68 0.65 16.38 8.34
C ASP A 68 0.40 17.77 7.71
N PHE A 69 1.37 18.67 7.82
CA PHE A 69 1.27 20.05 7.32
C PHE A 69 1.06 20.17 5.80
N GLU A 70 1.41 19.13 5.04
CA GLU A 70 1.25 19.09 3.58
C GLU A 70 0.05 18.23 3.18
N GLY A 71 -0.78 17.80 4.15
CA GLY A 71 -1.94 16.94 3.91
C GLY A 71 -1.60 15.47 3.74
N ASN A 72 -0.36 15.04 3.95
CA ASN A 72 0.05 13.66 3.73
C ASN A 72 -0.33 12.75 4.92
N PHE A 73 -0.60 11.49 4.62
CA PHE A 73 -0.85 10.44 5.61
C PHE A 73 -0.35 9.07 5.15
N SER A 74 -0.29 8.13 6.08
CA SER A 74 0.09 6.73 5.80
C SER A 74 -0.71 5.77 6.66
N VAL A 75 -1.42 4.83 6.02
CA VAL A 75 -2.24 3.81 6.70
C VAL A 75 -1.66 2.42 6.52
N LYS A 76 -1.73 1.60 7.56
CA LYS A 76 -1.37 0.19 7.52
C LYS A 76 -2.64 -0.65 7.36
N LEU A 77 -2.74 -1.36 6.24
CA LEU A 77 -3.88 -2.19 5.90
C LEU A 77 -3.54 -3.67 6.06
N SER A 78 -4.11 -4.29 7.10
CA SER A 78 -3.99 -5.73 7.38
C SER A 78 -5.02 -6.55 6.61
N GLU A 79 -6.21 -6.00 6.41
CA GLU A 79 -7.34 -6.65 5.73
C GLU A 79 -7.26 -6.49 4.20
N PRO A 80 -7.85 -7.38 3.39
CA PRO A 80 -7.85 -7.25 1.93
C PRO A 80 -8.46 -5.94 1.44
N LYS A 81 -9.46 -5.44 2.18
CA LYS A 81 -10.24 -4.24 1.92
C LYS A 81 -10.55 -3.52 3.23
N ALA A 82 -10.69 -2.20 3.18
CA ALA A 82 -11.19 -1.42 4.30
C ALA A 82 -12.00 -0.23 3.80
N LYS A 83 -13.01 0.16 4.57
CA LYS A 83 -13.66 1.46 4.40
C LYS A 83 -12.83 2.51 5.12
N ILE A 84 -12.67 3.66 4.48
CA ILE A 84 -12.07 4.83 5.10
C ILE A 84 -13.08 5.98 5.10
N ARG A 85 -13.02 6.79 6.15
CA ARG A 85 -13.79 8.02 6.29
C ARG A 85 -12.82 9.15 6.55
N VAL A 86 -12.88 10.18 5.71
CA VAL A 86 -11.98 11.33 5.77
C VAL A 86 -12.79 12.58 6.02
N GLY A 87 -12.38 13.38 7.00
CA GLY A 87 -13.09 14.61 7.35
C GLY A 87 -12.21 15.66 8.01
N LEU A 88 -12.60 16.91 7.84
CA LEU A 88 -12.00 18.09 8.43
C LEU A 88 -13.13 19.09 8.75
N ILE A 89 -12.95 19.93 9.77
CA ILE A 89 -13.93 20.97 10.12
C ILE A 89 -14.13 21.90 8.92
N SER A 90 -15.37 22.29 8.64
CA SER A 90 -15.77 23.10 7.47
C SER A 90 -15.57 22.41 6.11
N TYR A 91 -15.38 21.09 6.08
CA TYR A 91 -15.36 20.27 4.87
C TYR A 91 -16.39 19.15 4.93
N SER A 92 -16.91 18.79 3.76
CA SER A 92 -17.77 17.61 3.60
C SER A 92 -16.96 16.35 3.85
N THR A 93 -17.51 15.44 4.65
CA THR A 93 -16.87 14.14 4.90
C THR A 93 -16.97 13.24 3.67
N THR A 94 -15.88 12.55 3.34
CA THR A 94 -15.84 11.58 2.24
C THR A 94 -15.63 10.16 2.80
N GLU A 95 -16.38 9.20 2.25
CA GLU A 95 -16.18 7.77 2.53
C GLU A 95 -15.81 7.03 1.24
N LEU A 96 -14.83 6.12 1.30
CA LEU A 96 -14.43 5.29 0.17
C LEU A 96 -13.86 3.93 0.62
N GLU A 97 -13.81 2.96 -0.28
CA GLU A 97 -13.22 1.64 -0.04
C GLU A 97 -11.82 1.57 -0.65
N ILE A 98 -10.84 1.14 0.15
CA ILE A 98 -9.46 0.87 -0.30
C ILE A 98 -9.15 -0.62 -0.22
N ASN A 99 -8.12 -1.06 -0.95
CA ASN A 99 -7.67 -2.44 -0.93
C ASN A 99 -6.14 -2.54 -1.04
N LYS A 100 -5.60 -3.75 -0.84
CA LYS A 100 -4.15 -4.01 -0.88
C LYS A 100 -3.50 -3.83 -2.25
N ASN A 101 -4.22 -3.56 -3.34
CA ASN A 101 -3.61 -3.24 -4.62
C ASN A 101 -3.31 -1.74 -4.76
N LEU A 102 -3.91 -0.89 -3.91
CA LEU A 102 -3.69 0.55 -3.92
C LEU A 102 -2.33 0.91 -3.31
N ASN A 103 -1.52 1.72 -4.01
CA ASN A 103 -0.21 2.18 -3.51
C ASN A 103 -0.32 3.59 -2.92
N GLU A 104 -1.03 4.46 -3.62
CA GLU A 104 -1.22 5.87 -3.30
C GLU A 104 -2.71 6.22 -3.37
N LEU A 105 -3.13 7.15 -2.52
CA LEU A 105 -4.50 7.63 -2.44
C LEU A 105 -4.53 9.15 -2.37
N LYS A 106 -5.22 9.79 -3.31
CA LYS A 106 -5.60 11.19 -3.21
C LYS A 106 -7.06 11.28 -2.76
N VAL A 107 -7.34 12.07 -1.73
CA VAL A 107 -8.71 12.37 -1.28
C VAL A 107 -8.93 13.86 -1.43
N GLU A 108 -10.02 14.24 -2.09
CA GLU A 108 -10.39 15.64 -2.31
C GLU A 108 -11.62 15.94 -1.46
N LEU A 109 -11.55 16.97 -0.62
CA LEU A 109 -12.66 17.41 0.20
C LEU A 109 -13.27 18.69 -0.36
N ASP A 110 -14.60 18.74 -0.41
CA ASP A 110 -15.37 19.94 -0.73
C ASP A 110 -15.58 20.78 0.53
N ALA A 111 -15.20 22.05 0.51
CA ALA A 111 -15.51 22.99 1.59
C ALA A 111 -17.03 23.15 1.73
N VAL A 112 -17.51 23.28 2.96
CA VAL A 112 -18.92 23.58 3.26
C VAL A 112 -19.03 25.08 3.48
N GLU A 113 -19.78 25.76 2.60
CA GLU A 113 -20.12 27.19 2.73
C GLU A 113 -21.23 27.43 3.76
#